data_AF-A0A1C5UMS9-F1
#
_entry.id   AF-A0A1C5UMS9-F1
#
_cell.length_a   1.000
_cell.length_b   1.000
_cell.length_c   1.000
_cell.angle_alpha   90.00
_cell.angle_beta   90.00
_cell.angle_gamma   90.00
#
_symmetry.space_group_name_H-M   'P 1'
#
loop_
_entity.id
_entity.type
_entity.pdbx_description
1 polymer ?
#
loop_
_entity_poly.entity_id
_entity_poly.type
_entity_poly.pdbx_seq_one_letter_code
_entity_poly.pdbx_strand_id
1 'polypeptide(L)'
;MKQGLIHIYSGDGHGKSPAALGKAVMAAAAGERVVIIQFLKGRGLQDTEFIRRLEPEIKIFRFEKSETDFVALSEDKKQEEIVNIKNGLNFAKKVLTTGECDLLILDEVLGLIDNEIITVEDLKNLLEARDGETDIIMTGISLNDDLCLVADEVSRIETLKFKRW
;
A
#
# COMPACT_ATOMS: atom_id res chain seq x y z
N MET A 1 9.04 -4.18 24.35
CA MET A 1 9.02 -4.54 22.93
C MET A 1 8.27 -3.43 22.21
N LYS A 2 8.79 -2.91 21.09
CA LYS A 2 8.12 -1.85 20.32
C LYS A 2 6.95 -2.52 19.61
N GLN A 3 5.73 -2.05 19.83
CA GLN A 3 4.56 -2.51 19.09
C GLN A 3 4.47 -1.70 17.80
N GLY A 4 4.44 -2.37 16.66
CA GLY A 4 4.25 -1.75 15.35
C GLY A 4 2.86 -1.15 15.24
N LEU A 5 2.76 0.03 14.65
CA LEU A 5 1.52 0.80 14.47
C LEU A 5 0.95 0.60 13.07
N ILE A 6 -0.37 0.65 12.97
CA ILE A 6 -1.12 0.60 11.71
C ILE A 6 -1.68 1.99 11.43
N HIS A 7 -1.24 2.58 10.32
CA HIS A 7 -1.70 3.87 9.85
C HIS A 7 -2.52 3.73 8.57
N ILE A 8 -3.58 4.52 8.44
CA ILE A 8 -4.34 4.66 7.20
C ILE A 8 -4.26 6.10 6.69
N TYR A 9 -3.83 6.27 5.45
CA TYR A 9 -3.93 7.54 4.72
C TYR A 9 -5.06 7.43 3.69
N SER A 10 -6.19 8.07 3.98
CA SER A 10 -7.43 7.98 3.19
C SER A 10 -7.92 9.35 2.69
N GLY A 11 -9.02 9.39 1.93
CA GLY A 11 -9.66 10.61 1.42
C GLY A 11 -9.46 10.85 -0.07
N ASP A 12 -10.21 11.81 -0.63
CA ASP A 12 -10.19 12.18 -2.05
C ASP A 12 -9.05 13.13 -2.43
N GLY A 13 -8.31 13.63 -1.43
CA GLY A 13 -7.21 14.54 -1.65
C GLY A 13 -5.97 13.89 -2.23
N HIS A 14 -5.19 14.69 -2.97
CA HIS A 14 -3.84 14.35 -3.37
C HIS A 14 -2.90 14.43 -2.15
N GLY A 15 -2.08 13.41 -1.94
CA GLY A 15 -1.07 13.43 -0.86
C GLY A 15 -0.89 12.11 -0.10
N LYS A 16 -1.81 11.15 -0.24
CA LYS A 16 -1.76 9.85 0.46
C LYS A 16 -0.47 9.06 0.17
N SER A 17 -0.25 8.67 -1.09
CA SER A 17 0.97 7.97 -1.49
C SER A 17 2.24 8.81 -1.26
N PRO A 18 2.27 10.13 -1.56
CA PRO A 18 3.41 10.98 -1.19
C PRO A 18 3.73 11.01 0.31
N ALA A 19 2.72 11.06 1.19
CA ALA A 19 2.91 11.03 2.64
C ALA A 19 3.50 9.67 3.09
N ALA A 20 2.98 8.56 2.54
CA ALA A 20 3.52 7.23 2.79
C ALA A 20 4.98 7.11 2.31
N LEU A 21 5.31 7.61 1.11
CA LEU A 21 6.68 7.63 0.60
C LEU A 21 7.60 8.53 1.44
N GLY A 22 7.10 9.65 1.95
CA GLY A 22 7.85 10.50 2.88
C GLY A 22 8.21 9.75 4.16
N LYS A 23 7.28 8.96 4.71
CA LYS A 23 7.54 8.06 5.85
C LYS A 23 8.58 7.00 5.51
N ALA A 24 8.50 6.38 4.34
CA ALA A 24 9.50 5.42 3.87
C ALA A 24 10.91 6.01 3.86
N VAL A 25 11.08 7.22 3.31
CA VAL A 25 12.39 7.89 3.26
C VAL A 25 12.91 8.20 4.66
N MET A 26 12.06 8.65 5.57
CA MET A 26 12.45 8.93 6.95
C MET A 26 12.85 7.66 7.71
N ALA A 27 12.11 6.56 7.54
CA ALA A 27 12.42 5.26 8.12
C ALA A 27 13.77 4.74 7.60
N ALA A 28 13.96 4.73 6.27
CA ALA A 28 15.21 4.36 5.64
C ALA A 28 16.40 5.19 6.14
N ALA A 29 16.22 6.51 6.28
CA ALA A 29 17.25 7.40 6.83
C ALA A 29 17.59 7.11 8.31
N ALA A 30 16.67 6.50 9.06
CA ALA A 30 16.89 6.03 10.43
C ALA A 30 17.50 4.61 10.49
N GLY A 31 17.78 3.98 9.33
CA GLY A 31 18.33 2.63 9.24
C GLY A 31 17.28 1.52 9.27
N GLU A 32 15.99 1.85 9.15
CA GLU A 32 14.89 0.88 9.06
C GLU A 32 14.76 0.35 7.62
N ARG A 33 14.36 -0.92 7.48
CA ARG A 33 14.12 -1.59 6.21
C ARG A 33 12.68 -1.38 5.80
N VAL A 34 12.48 -0.83 4.60
CA VAL A 34 11.15 -0.50 4.08
C VAL A 34 10.78 -1.37 2.90
N VAL A 35 9.56 -1.89 2.93
CA VAL A 35 8.94 -2.56 1.78
C VAL A 35 7.70 -1.79 1.36
N ILE A 36 7.59 -1.47 0.08
CA ILE A 36 6.43 -0.82 -0.51
C ILE A 36 5.82 -1.77 -1.55
N ILE A 37 4.53 -2.05 -1.42
CA ILE A 37 3.76 -2.80 -2.40
C ILE A 37 2.69 -1.86 -2.93
N GLN A 38 2.67 -1.62 -4.24
CA GLN A 38 1.69 -0.75 -4.87
C GLN A 38 0.69 -1.56 -5.66
N PHE A 39 -0.59 -1.27 -5.45
CA PHE A 39 -1.71 -1.92 -6.10
C PHE A 39 -2.42 -0.99 -7.08
N LEU A 40 -3.14 -1.56 -8.04
CA LEU A 40 -4.01 -0.92 -9.03
C LEU A 40 -3.31 0.02 -10.05
N LYS A 41 -1.99 0.20 -9.96
CA LYS A 41 -1.19 1.15 -10.75
C LYS A 41 -0.52 0.54 -12.00
N GLY A 42 -0.90 -0.69 -12.36
CA GLY A 42 -0.21 -1.46 -13.40
C GLY A 42 1.29 -1.62 -13.13
N ARG A 43 2.07 -1.85 -14.18
CA ARG A 43 3.54 -1.93 -14.09
C ARG A 43 4.17 -0.57 -13.81
N GLY A 44 3.65 0.49 -14.42
CA GLY A 44 4.21 1.86 -14.40
C GLY A 44 5.74 1.89 -14.45
N LEU A 45 6.40 2.69 -13.59
CA LEU A 45 7.86 2.88 -13.59
C LEU A 45 8.65 1.70 -12.98
N GLN A 46 8.21 0.46 -13.17
CA GLN A 46 8.98 -0.72 -12.74
C GLN A 46 10.43 -0.63 -13.24
N ASP A 47 11.38 -0.92 -12.34
CA ASP A 47 12.77 -1.22 -12.70
C ASP A 47 13.60 -0.05 -13.28
N THR A 48 13.24 1.20 -12.93
CA THR A 48 14.09 2.37 -13.25
C THR A 48 15.39 2.36 -12.43
N GLU A 49 16.45 2.96 -12.98
CA GLU A 49 17.72 3.16 -12.26
C GLU A 49 17.51 3.88 -10.92
N PHE A 50 16.56 4.82 -10.86
CA PHE A 50 16.24 5.52 -9.63
C PHE A 50 15.69 4.59 -8.54
N ILE A 51 14.77 3.69 -8.88
CA ILE A 51 14.21 2.73 -7.91
C ILE A 51 15.32 1.80 -7.40
N ARG A 52 16.21 1.33 -8.29
CA ARG A 52 17.32 0.44 -7.90
C ARG A 52 18.30 1.10 -6.93
N ARG A 53 18.45 2.43 -6.99
CA ARG A 53 19.30 3.19 -6.06
C ARG A 53 18.70 3.33 -4.65
N LEU A 54 17.43 3.00 -4.47
CA LEU A 54 16.79 2.98 -3.16
C LEU A 54 17.04 1.67 -2.40
N GLU A 55 17.51 0.63 -3.08
CA GLU A 55 17.85 -0.64 -2.45
C GLU A 55 19.26 -0.62 -1.82
N PRO A 56 19.46 -1.30 -0.67
CA PRO A 56 18.53 -2.23 -0.01
C PRO A 56 17.51 -1.58 0.94
N GLU A 57 17.60 -0.28 1.20
CA GLU A 57 16.84 0.40 2.27
C GLU A 57 15.33 0.45 1.99
N ILE A 58 14.93 0.71 0.74
CA ILE A 58 13.54 0.75 0.30
C ILE A 58 13.37 -0.15 -0.93
N LYS A 59 12.57 -1.22 -0.78
CA LYS A 59 12.21 -2.11 -1.88
C LYS A 59 10.78 -1.83 -2.34
N ILE A 60 10.59 -1.62 -3.64
CA ILE A 60 9.27 -1.29 -4.22
C ILE A 60 8.83 -2.43 -5.14
N PHE A 61 7.65 -2.98 -4.88
CA PHE A 61 7.06 -4.09 -5.62
C PHE A 61 5.73 -3.71 -6.25
N ARG A 62 5.52 -4.22 -7.45
CA ARG A 62 4.26 -4.20 -8.20
C ARG A 62 4.10 -5.56 -8.84
N PHE A 63 2.92 -6.15 -8.76
CA PHE A 63 2.70 -7.52 -9.22
C PHE A 63 1.92 -7.58 -10.53
N GLU A 64 1.19 -6.51 -10.85
CA GLU A 64 0.42 -6.37 -12.06
C GLU A 64 1.30 -6.46 -13.32
N LYS A 65 0.73 -7.04 -14.39
CA LYS A 65 1.37 -7.23 -15.69
C LYS A 65 0.92 -6.22 -16.73
N SER A 66 -0.27 -5.64 -16.58
CA SER A 66 -0.73 -4.56 -17.43
C SER A 66 0.14 -3.31 -17.32
N GLU A 67 0.37 -2.63 -18.45
CA GLU A 67 1.04 -1.32 -18.52
C GLU A 67 0.15 -0.16 -18.04
N THR A 68 -1.18 -0.34 -18.03
CA THR A 68 -2.16 0.66 -17.59
C THR A 68 -2.77 0.31 -16.25
N ASP A 69 -3.23 1.33 -15.53
CA ASP A 69 -3.96 1.21 -14.25
C ASP A 69 -5.18 0.30 -14.37
N PHE A 70 -5.49 -0.41 -13.28
CA PHE A 70 -6.54 -1.43 -13.24
C PHE A 70 -7.92 -0.90 -13.67
N VAL A 71 -8.24 0.34 -13.30
CA VAL A 71 -9.53 0.97 -13.63
C VAL A 71 -9.72 1.17 -15.13
N ALA A 72 -8.63 1.30 -15.90
CA ALA A 72 -8.66 1.53 -17.34
C ALA A 72 -8.74 0.23 -18.16
N LEU A 73 -8.69 -0.93 -17.49
CA LEU A 73 -8.73 -2.24 -18.15
C LEU A 73 -10.15 -2.64 -18.57
N SER A 74 -10.24 -3.43 -19.64
CA SER A 74 -11.45 -4.17 -19.97
C SER A 74 -11.74 -5.22 -18.90
N GLU A 75 -12.99 -5.65 -18.78
CA GLU A 75 -13.39 -6.60 -17.74
C GLU A 75 -12.62 -7.92 -17.80
N ASP A 76 -12.45 -8.50 -19.00
CA ASP A 76 -11.64 -9.71 -19.18
C ASP A 76 -10.20 -9.55 -18.67
N LYS A 77 -9.59 -8.39 -18.92
CA LYS A 77 -8.23 -8.08 -18.45
C LYS A 77 -8.18 -7.84 -16.94
N LYS A 78 -9.23 -7.26 -16.36
CA LYS A 78 -9.33 -7.12 -14.90
C LYS A 78 -9.34 -8.49 -14.23
N GLN A 79 -10.11 -9.45 -14.76
CA GLN A 79 -10.16 -10.80 -14.22
C GLN A 79 -8.78 -11.50 -14.25
N GLU A 80 -8.02 -11.32 -15.33
CA GLU A 80 -6.64 -11.81 -15.41
C GLU A 80 -5.71 -11.11 -14.39
N GLU A 81 -5.86 -9.79 -14.22
CA GLU A 81 -5.02 -8.97 -13.36
C GLU A 81 -5.28 -9.19 -11.86
N ILE A 82 -6.52 -9.56 -11.47
CA ILE A 82 -6.89 -9.90 -10.09
C ILE A 82 -5.97 -11.00 -9.52
N VAL A 83 -5.57 -11.96 -10.34
CA VAL A 83 -4.67 -13.05 -9.90
C VAL A 83 -3.30 -12.47 -9.51
N ASN A 84 -2.78 -11.53 -10.29
CA ASN A 84 -1.50 -10.88 -10.00
C ASN A 84 -1.58 -9.97 -8.77
N ILE A 85 -2.68 -9.23 -8.62
CA ILE A 85 -2.95 -8.40 -7.44
C ILE A 85 -2.97 -9.26 -6.17
N LYS A 86 -3.64 -10.42 -6.20
CA LYS A 86 -3.65 -11.37 -5.08
C LYS A 86 -2.26 -11.94 -4.76
N ASN A 87 -1.37 -12.07 -5.75
CA ASN A 87 0.02 -12.43 -5.49
C ASN A 87 0.76 -11.34 -4.69
N GLY A 88 0.44 -10.07 -4.92
CA GLY A 88 0.98 -8.96 -4.12
C GLY A 88 0.56 -9.03 -2.65
N LEU A 89 -0.68 -9.42 -2.36
CA LEU A 89 -1.14 -9.64 -0.98
C LEU A 89 -0.47 -10.85 -0.34
N ASN A 90 -0.30 -11.95 -1.09
CA ASN A 90 0.45 -13.11 -0.60
C ASN A 90 1.91 -12.76 -0.29
N PHE A 91 2.50 -11.87 -1.09
CA PHE A 91 3.84 -11.36 -0.82
C PHE A 91 3.87 -10.46 0.42
N ALA A 92 2.90 -9.55 0.58
CA ALA A 92 2.75 -8.76 1.80
C ALA A 92 2.68 -9.64 3.05
N LYS A 93 1.89 -10.72 3.00
CA LYS A 93 1.80 -11.69 4.10
C LYS A 93 3.15 -12.33 4.42
N LYS A 94 3.91 -12.73 3.39
CA LYS A 94 5.26 -13.28 3.57
C LYS A 94 6.18 -12.28 4.25
N VAL A 95 6.21 -11.04 3.77
CA VAL A 95 7.01 -9.95 4.35
C VAL A 95 6.72 -9.79 5.84
N LEU A 96 5.44 -9.72 6.21
CA LEU A 96 4.99 -9.62 7.61
C LEU A 96 5.40 -10.83 8.46
N THR A 97 5.31 -12.05 7.92
CA THR A 97 5.67 -13.26 8.68
C THR A 97 7.18 -13.47 8.84
N THR A 98 8.00 -12.89 7.97
CA THR A 98 9.46 -13.05 8.01
C THR A 98 10.15 -12.06 8.94
N GLY A 99 9.49 -10.96 9.33
CA GLY A 99 10.10 -9.89 10.14
C GLY A 99 11.29 -9.19 9.43
N GLU A 100 11.35 -9.29 8.11
CA GLU A 100 12.45 -8.74 7.31
C GLU A 100 12.30 -7.24 6.98
N CYS A 101 11.19 -6.62 7.38
CA CYS A 101 10.97 -5.19 7.25
C CYS A 101 10.54 -4.58 8.57
N ASP A 102 10.90 -3.31 8.76
CA ASP A 102 10.49 -2.55 9.93
C ASP A 102 9.26 -1.67 9.59
N LEU A 103 9.10 -1.30 8.30
CA LEU A 103 7.94 -0.60 7.75
C LEU A 103 7.43 -1.26 6.45
N LEU A 104 6.16 -1.65 6.44
CA LEU A 104 5.44 -2.13 5.25
C LEU A 104 4.40 -1.11 4.78
N ILE A 105 4.50 -0.68 3.52
CA ILE A 105 3.53 0.21 2.89
C ILE A 105 2.71 -0.57 1.87
N LEU A 106 1.39 -0.57 2.05
CA LEU A 106 0.39 -1.14 1.16
C LEU A 106 -0.34 0.00 0.44
N ASP A 107 0.26 0.48 -0.64
CA ASP A 107 -0.21 1.65 -1.39
C ASP A 107 -1.37 1.29 -2.32
N GLU A 108 -2.50 1.97 -2.18
CA GLU A 108 -3.82 1.73 -2.82
C GLU A 108 -4.49 0.40 -2.43
N VAL A 109 -4.12 -0.20 -1.29
CA VAL A 109 -4.71 -1.46 -0.84
C VAL A 109 -6.20 -1.34 -0.51
N LEU A 110 -6.66 -0.17 -0.04
CA LEU A 110 -8.10 0.01 0.23
C LEU A 110 -8.92 0.00 -1.06
N GLY A 111 -8.31 0.38 -2.18
CA GLY A 111 -8.92 0.27 -3.50
C GLY A 111 -9.21 -1.18 -3.90
N LEU A 112 -8.52 -2.18 -3.32
CA LEU A 112 -8.83 -3.58 -3.56
C LEU A 112 -10.20 -3.98 -2.98
N ILE A 113 -10.60 -3.34 -1.87
CA ILE A 113 -11.92 -3.52 -1.27
C ILE A 113 -12.97 -2.81 -2.13
N ASP A 114 -12.67 -1.58 -2.57
CA ASP A 114 -13.56 -0.80 -3.45
C ASP A 114 -13.86 -1.52 -4.78
N ASN A 115 -12.91 -2.32 -5.28
CA ASN A 115 -13.06 -3.12 -6.50
C ASN A 115 -13.52 -4.56 -6.24
N GLU A 116 -13.94 -4.90 -5.02
CA GLU A 116 -14.41 -6.24 -4.62
C GLU A 116 -13.38 -7.37 -4.88
N ILE A 117 -12.08 -7.02 -4.94
CA ILE A 117 -10.98 -7.97 -5.16
C ILE A 117 -10.70 -8.76 -3.88
N ILE A 118 -10.83 -8.09 -2.74
CA ILE A 118 -10.75 -8.64 -1.39
C ILE A 118 -11.85 -8.07 -0.50
N THR A 119 -12.10 -8.74 0.62
CA THR A 119 -12.96 -8.25 1.69
C THR A 119 -12.15 -7.53 2.77
N VAL A 120 -12.83 -6.78 3.65
CA VAL A 120 -12.20 -6.22 4.86
C VAL A 120 -11.65 -7.33 5.76
N GLU A 121 -12.28 -8.50 5.77
CA GLU A 121 -11.84 -9.66 6.55
C GLU A 121 -10.54 -10.24 6.01
N ASP A 122 -10.36 -10.30 4.68
CA ASP A 122 -9.08 -10.70 4.08
C ASP A 122 -7.94 -9.74 4.49
N LEU A 123 -8.23 -8.44 4.57
CA LEU A 123 -7.28 -7.43 5.03
C LEU A 123 -6.95 -7.60 6.52
N LYS A 124 -7.94 -7.86 7.37
CA LYS A 124 -7.73 -8.17 8.81
C LYS A 124 -6.81 -9.38 8.99
N ASN A 125 -7.11 -10.47 8.28
CA ASN A 125 -6.31 -11.69 8.29
C ASN A 125 -4.86 -11.47 7.80
N LEU A 126 -4.64 -10.52 6.90
CA LEU A 126 -3.30 -10.11 6.50
C LEU A 126 -2.57 -9.39 7.64
N LEU A 127 -3.23 -8.41 8.28
CA LEU A 127 -2.65 -7.61 9.37
C LEU A 127 -2.36 -8.44 10.62
N GLU A 128 -3.15 -9.47 10.90
CA GLU A 128 -2.93 -10.42 12.01
C GLU A 128 -1.70 -11.31 11.80
N ALA A 129 -1.18 -11.43 10.58
CA ALA A 129 0.00 -12.26 10.27
C ALA A 129 1.34 -11.60 10.67
N ARG A 130 1.32 -10.36 11.19
CA ARG A 130 2.52 -9.60 11.57
C ARG A 130 3.14 -10.12 12.86
N ASP A 131 4.46 -10.01 12.96
CA ASP A 131 5.25 -10.34 14.16
C ASP A 131 5.06 -9.38 15.34
N GLY A 132 4.32 -8.29 15.12
CA GLY A 132 3.96 -7.30 16.14
C GLY A 132 4.89 -6.10 16.23
N GLU A 133 6.06 -6.12 15.56
CA GLU A 133 7.03 -5.01 15.58
C GLU A 133 7.00 -4.16 14.29
N THR A 134 6.51 -4.73 13.19
CA THR A 134 6.40 -4.06 11.88
C THR A 134 5.33 -2.95 11.89
N ASP A 135 5.73 -1.72 11.54
CA ASP A 135 4.84 -0.60 11.25
C ASP A 135 4.18 -0.80 9.86
N ILE A 136 2.89 -0.48 9.73
CA ILE A 136 2.12 -0.66 8.49
C ILE A 136 1.46 0.65 8.08
N ILE A 137 1.60 1.04 6.82
CA ILE A 137 0.84 2.16 6.23
C ILE A 137 -0.02 1.63 5.09
N MET A 138 -1.33 1.86 5.17
CA MET A 138 -2.29 1.55 4.11
C MET A 138 -2.79 2.85 3.48
N THR A 139 -2.96 2.86 2.16
CA THR A 139 -3.52 4.02 1.45
C THR A 139 -4.71 3.64 0.57
N GLY A 140 -5.57 4.62 0.29
CA GLY A 140 -6.66 4.51 -0.69
C GLY A 140 -7.69 5.61 -0.51
N ILE A 141 -8.82 5.55 -1.21
CA ILE A 141 -9.81 6.65 -1.20
C ILE A 141 -10.85 6.44 -0.11
N SER A 142 -11.50 5.28 -0.12
CA SER A 142 -12.61 4.98 0.78
C SER A 142 -12.13 4.65 2.17
N LEU A 143 -13.02 4.90 3.14
CA LEU A 143 -12.86 4.50 4.53
C LEU A 143 -14.24 4.09 5.04
N ASN A 144 -14.30 2.97 5.77
CA ASN A 144 -15.49 2.54 6.49
C ASN A 144 -15.13 2.25 7.95
N ASP A 145 -16.14 2.09 8.80
CA ASP A 145 -15.93 1.90 10.24
C ASP A 145 -15.08 0.66 10.55
N ASP A 146 -15.27 -0.43 9.80
CA ASP A 146 -14.47 -1.65 9.97
C ASP A 146 -12.98 -1.44 9.66
N LEU A 147 -12.66 -0.60 8.67
CA LEU A 147 -11.29 -0.20 8.34
C LEU A 147 -10.69 0.75 9.38
N CYS A 148 -11.50 1.64 9.97
CA CYS A 148 -11.05 2.48 11.06
C CYS A 148 -10.65 1.64 12.29
N LEU A 149 -11.41 0.58 12.57
CA LEU A 149 -11.18 -0.28 13.73
C LEU A 149 -9.91 -1.13 13.66
N VAL A 150 -9.31 -1.29 12.46
CA VAL A 150 -8.04 -2.04 12.31
C VAL A 150 -6.80 -1.16 12.42
N ALA A 151 -6.96 0.16 12.46
CA ALA A 151 -5.85 1.11 12.46
C ALA A 151 -5.66 1.80 13.82
N ASP A 152 -4.41 2.03 14.20
CA ASP A 152 -4.06 2.84 15.37
C ASP A 152 -4.24 4.34 15.07
N GLU A 153 -4.01 4.75 13.81
CA GLU A 153 -4.19 6.13 13.36
C GLU A 153 -4.78 6.20 11.95
N VAL A 154 -5.75 7.08 11.75
CA VAL A 154 -6.32 7.37 10.43
C VAL A 154 -6.19 8.85 10.12
N SER A 155 -5.50 9.16 9.03
CA SER A 155 -5.42 10.52 8.47
C SER A 155 -6.25 10.61 7.20
N ARG A 156 -7.24 11.50 7.20
CA ARG A 156 -8.04 11.83 6.02
C ARG A 156 -7.47 13.06 5.33
N ILE A 157 -7.06 12.90 4.08
CA ILE A 157 -6.45 13.95 3.26
C ILE A 157 -7.48 14.45 2.25
N GLU A 158 -7.71 15.76 2.24
CA GLU A 158 -8.68 16.44 1.37
C GLU A 158 -7.98 17.50 0.52
N THR A 159 -8.45 17.69 -0.73
CA THR A 159 -7.92 18.75 -1.60
C THR A 159 -8.97 19.85 -1.78
N LEU A 160 -8.72 21.00 -1.16
CA LEU A 160 -9.56 22.18 -1.31
C LEU A 160 -9.04 23.04 -2.48
N LYS A 161 -9.90 23.26 -3.48
CA LYS A 161 -9.59 24.16 -4.60
C LYS A 161 -10.33 25.48 -4.41
N PHE A 162 -9.61 26.53 -4.05
CA PHE A 162 -10.13 27.90 -4.06
C PHE A 162 -9.77 28.54 -5.42
N LYS A 163 -10.78 29.06 -6.13
CA LYS A 163 -10.74 29.70 -7.47
C LYS A 163 -9.36 29.78 -8.16
N ARG A 164 -9.21 29.07 -9.29
CA ARG A 164 -8.23 29.44 -10.32
C ARG A 164 -8.71 30.74 -10.97
N TRP A 165 -7.96 31.82 -10.81
CA TRP A 165 -8.11 33.02 -11.63
C TRP A 165 -7.57 32.75 -13.03
#